data_AF-A0A7V4KEC1-F1
#
_entry.id   AF-A0A7V4KEC1-F1
#
_cell.length_a   1.000
_cell.length_b   1.000
_cell.length_c   1.000
_cell.angle_alpha   90.00
_cell.angle_beta   90.00
_cell.angle_gamma   90.00
#
_symmetry.space_group_name_H-M   'P 1'
#
loop_
_entity.id
_entity.type
_entity.pdbx_description
1 polymer ?
#
loop_
_entity_poly.entity_id
_entity_poly.type
_entity_poly.pdbx_seq_one_letter_code
_entity_poly.pdbx_strand_id
1 'polypeptide(L)'
;MRKNVEFRSLFKLAILIIALFSEITFSITVYAPKGSMVYYNDKLMGIVQKDSISFNAEFPGILKVVKPGFVPFEKILTDEATVTVELSLPSFLNVKVTPQNARVFVDGQLVEIDTSSGTARFQINSGIHEIKAEAPGYATKNVRVEINPYEEKDLEITLKRTVTLKLISEKNIDNAILGGMLLRLPATIEVEPGKYKLYLPNVFSNSLQEFEVPFVDEYVYKVDSTQMFKLTIDGSPAEAYAWISGQIWKLPITIVLPENSYDIRIFSQSYEDYETKVELRKDTKIFYNLKPKLEVTQRTGDNNFVIEYDGYVRDRVVVKPWFTTIKDNAGNIVWYGFSDGSLKNLPKTVPVLISKDMICMVGNTIFKGPTVLQVTFGTNILVSDNRRANSEEMIQVEGITVIDTEDRVLVNVYSKDVYEVYWDDEFIGNTPIYFFVTSAGKHKLTFVRNGLKVNEQIVDAVQGQLNEFRQSF
;
A
#
# COMPACT_ATOMS: atom_id res chain seq x y z
N MET A 1 81.43 89.73 -2.18
CA MET A 1 80.95 89.14 -3.45
C MET A 1 79.43 89.21 -3.44
N ARG A 2 78.78 90.30 -3.86
CA ARG A 2 78.40 90.67 -5.25
C ARG A 2 77.72 89.52 -6.02
N LYS A 3 76.37 89.54 -6.07
CA LYS A 3 75.60 89.81 -7.31
C LYS A 3 74.09 89.97 -7.01
N ASN A 4 73.56 91.12 -7.42
CA ASN A 4 72.14 91.39 -7.72
C ASN A 4 71.66 90.53 -8.90
N VAL A 5 70.37 90.15 -8.93
CA VAL A 5 69.44 90.10 -10.09
C VAL A 5 68.02 89.97 -9.50
N GLU A 6 67.28 91.05 -9.29
CA GLU A 6 66.24 91.66 -10.16
C GLU A 6 64.80 91.22 -9.89
N PHE A 7 63.95 92.24 -9.84
CA PHE A 7 62.52 92.26 -9.58
C PHE A 7 61.80 92.44 -10.93
N ARG A 8 60.68 91.73 -11.13
CA ARG A 8 59.66 91.85 -12.20
C ARG A 8 59.93 91.25 -13.59
N SER A 9 59.13 90.23 -13.91
CA SER A 9 58.47 89.99 -15.21
C SER A 9 57.41 88.89 -14.98
N LEU A 10 56.17 89.19 -14.57
CA LEU A 10 55.00 89.29 -15.47
C LEU A 10 55.07 88.40 -16.72
N PHE A 11 54.00 87.65 -16.96
CA PHE A 11 53.55 87.23 -18.29
C PHE A 11 54.50 86.28 -19.06
N LYS A 12 54.44 84.97 -18.74
CA LYS A 12 54.63 83.83 -19.67
C LYS A 12 54.71 82.50 -18.89
N LEU A 13 53.60 82.15 -18.26
CA LEU A 13 53.22 80.75 -18.08
C LEU A 13 51.70 80.67 -18.16
N ALA A 14 51.17 81.17 -19.28
CA ALA A 14 49.88 80.74 -19.76
C ALA A 14 50.11 79.44 -20.54
N ILE A 15 49.15 78.52 -20.38
CA ILE A 15 48.93 77.25 -21.10
C ILE A 15 49.42 76.03 -20.31
N LEU A 16 48.46 75.11 -20.04
CA LEU A 16 48.49 73.92 -19.17
C LEU A 16 48.53 74.26 -17.67
N ILE A 17 47.48 74.19 -16.85
CA ILE A 17 46.32 73.28 -16.78
C ILE A 17 45.13 74.10 -16.26
N ILE A 18 44.36 74.68 -17.18
CA ILE A 18 42.92 74.90 -16.99
C ILE A 18 42.27 73.90 -17.94
N ALA A 19 42.46 72.62 -17.67
CA ALA A 19 41.47 71.61 -18.03
C ALA A 19 40.55 71.60 -16.82
N LEU A 20 39.48 72.40 -16.86
CA LEU A 20 38.16 71.82 -17.12
C LEU A 20 38.02 70.53 -16.30
N PHE A 21 37.66 70.68 -15.03
CA PHE A 21 36.69 69.75 -14.48
C PHE A 21 35.43 69.93 -15.34
N SER A 22 35.39 69.28 -16.50
CA SER A 22 34.12 69.09 -17.19
C SER A 22 33.38 68.09 -16.32
N GLU A 23 32.53 68.61 -15.44
CA GLU A 23 31.47 67.83 -14.81
C GLU A 23 30.78 67.04 -15.92
N ILE A 24 30.97 65.72 -15.93
CA ILE A 24 30.41 64.86 -16.97
C ILE A 24 28.92 64.75 -16.65
N THR A 25 28.14 65.65 -17.24
CA THR A 25 26.69 65.63 -17.13
C THR A 25 26.10 64.81 -18.26
N PHE A 26 25.13 63.96 -17.94
CA PHE A 26 24.37 63.16 -18.88
C PHE A 26 23.00 63.77 -19.08
N SER A 27 22.47 63.70 -20.30
CA SER A 27 21.10 64.11 -20.60
C SER A 27 20.13 63.02 -20.13
N ILE A 28 19.36 63.31 -19.09
CA ILE A 28 18.32 62.45 -18.54
C ILE A 28 16.97 62.92 -19.08
N THR A 29 16.17 62.00 -19.61
CA THR A 29 14.79 62.26 -20.05
C THR A 29 13.80 61.51 -19.17
N VAL A 30 12.87 62.24 -18.55
CA VAL A 30 11.84 61.69 -17.67
C VAL A 30 10.48 61.82 -18.35
N TYR A 31 9.85 60.69 -18.68
CA TYR A 31 8.48 60.63 -19.15
C TYR A 31 7.54 60.53 -17.95
N ALA A 32 6.60 61.45 -17.81
CA ALA A 32 5.63 61.46 -16.70
C ALA A 32 4.38 62.26 -17.10
N PRO A 33 3.25 62.11 -16.39
CA PRO A 33 2.03 62.87 -16.70
C PRO A 33 2.25 64.39 -16.67
N LYS A 34 1.60 65.14 -17.58
CA LYS A 34 1.62 66.60 -17.61
C LYS A 34 1.36 67.22 -16.22
N GLY A 35 2.15 68.20 -15.85
CA GLY A 35 2.08 68.90 -14.56
C GLY A 35 2.83 68.21 -13.42
N SER A 36 3.57 67.13 -13.69
CA SER A 36 4.48 66.53 -12.69
C SER A 36 5.71 67.42 -12.51
N MET A 37 6.09 67.67 -11.26
CA MET A 37 7.32 68.34 -10.85
C MET A 37 8.44 67.32 -10.74
N VAL A 38 9.54 67.55 -11.45
CA VAL A 38 10.69 66.63 -11.49
C VAL A 38 11.84 67.25 -10.71
N TYR A 39 12.32 66.53 -9.71
CA TYR A 39 13.44 66.87 -8.85
C TYR A 39 14.59 65.87 -9.08
N TYR A 40 15.82 66.34 -9.00
CA TYR A 40 17.01 65.50 -9.01
C TYR A 40 17.96 65.97 -7.90
N ASN A 41 18.32 65.08 -6.97
CA ASN A 41 19.07 65.41 -5.75
C ASN A 41 18.46 66.63 -5.03
N ASP A 42 17.15 66.58 -4.78
CA ASP A 42 16.33 67.62 -4.13
C ASP A 42 16.25 68.97 -4.88
N LYS A 43 16.88 69.11 -6.06
CA LYS A 43 16.78 70.30 -6.90
C LYS A 43 15.66 70.14 -7.93
N LEU A 44 14.75 71.13 -8.00
CA LEU A 44 13.71 71.17 -9.03
C LEU A 44 14.35 71.37 -10.41
N MET A 45 14.18 70.37 -11.29
CA MET A 45 14.66 70.41 -12.68
C MET A 45 13.61 71.00 -13.61
N GLY A 46 12.32 70.88 -13.27
CA GLY A 46 11.24 71.55 -13.96
C GLY A 46 9.89 70.86 -13.82
N ILE A 47 8.92 71.30 -14.62
CA ILE A 47 7.56 70.77 -14.66
C ILE A 47 7.31 70.18 -16.04
N VAL A 48 6.78 68.96 -16.11
CA VAL A 48 6.44 68.30 -17.37
C VAL A 48 5.30 69.03 -18.06
N GLN A 49 5.56 69.65 -19.21
CA GLN A 49 4.57 70.45 -19.94
C GLN A 49 3.69 69.61 -20.90
N LYS A 50 4.23 68.51 -21.40
CA LYS A 50 3.56 67.58 -22.32
C LYS A 50 3.66 66.15 -21.79
N ASP A 51 4.63 65.37 -22.29
CA ASP A 51 4.79 63.95 -21.95
C ASP A 51 6.14 63.65 -21.28
N SER A 52 7.12 64.55 -21.39
CA SER A 52 8.44 64.40 -20.79
C SER A 52 9.14 65.73 -20.50
N ILE A 53 10.24 65.64 -19.76
CA ILE A 53 11.23 66.71 -19.56
C ILE A 53 12.63 66.12 -19.68
N SER A 54 13.57 66.86 -20.27
CA SER A 54 14.99 66.48 -20.33
C SER A 54 15.87 67.52 -19.65
N PHE A 55 16.89 67.06 -18.93
CA PHE A 55 17.85 67.91 -18.24
C PHE A 55 19.22 67.22 -18.14
N ASN A 56 20.29 68.00 -17.99
CA ASN A 56 21.62 67.47 -17.77
C ASN A 56 21.89 67.31 -16.27
N ALA A 57 22.37 66.15 -15.85
CA ALA A 57 22.76 65.88 -14.47
C ALA A 57 23.89 64.85 -14.36
N GLU A 58 24.55 64.82 -13.21
CA GLU A 58 25.59 63.83 -12.90
C GLU A 58 24.98 62.57 -12.28
N PHE A 59 25.63 61.42 -12.50
CA PHE A 59 25.29 60.17 -11.83
C PHE A 59 26.30 59.84 -10.73
N PRO A 60 25.88 59.12 -9.68
CA PRO A 60 24.51 58.72 -9.38
C PRO A 60 23.68 59.87 -8.77
N GLY A 61 22.36 59.78 -8.84
CA GLY A 61 21.48 60.72 -8.17
C GLY A 61 20.06 60.23 -7.98
N ILE A 62 19.31 60.90 -7.11
CA ILE A 62 17.95 60.54 -6.73
C ILE A 62 16.98 61.35 -7.60
N LEU A 63 16.28 60.68 -8.50
CA LEU A 63 15.15 61.23 -9.23
C LEU A 63 13.91 61.16 -8.33
N LYS A 64 13.22 62.29 -8.16
CA LYS A 64 11.93 62.38 -7.47
C LYS A 64 10.92 63.08 -8.35
N VAL A 65 9.77 62.45 -8.59
CA VAL A 65 8.68 63.02 -9.40
C VAL A 65 7.44 63.17 -8.53
N VAL A 66 6.94 64.40 -8.43
CA VAL A 66 5.81 64.77 -7.57
C VAL A 66 4.71 65.38 -8.43
N LYS A 67 3.48 64.87 -8.29
CA LYS A 67 2.29 65.49 -8.90
C LYS A 67 1.22 65.64 -7.81
N PRO A 68 0.59 66.82 -7.66
CA PRO A 68 -0.47 66.99 -6.68
C PRO A 68 -1.56 65.93 -6.82
N GLY A 69 -1.89 65.25 -5.72
CA GLY A 69 -2.88 64.17 -5.69
C GLY A 69 -2.35 62.77 -6.02
N PHE A 70 -1.05 62.61 -6.27
CA PHE A 70 -0.41 61.31 -6.56
C PHE A 70 0.65 60.97 -5.52
N VAL A 71 0.97 59.68 -5.39
CA VAL A 71 2.10 59.22 -4.58
C VAL A 71 3.42 59.66 -5.24
N PRO A 72 4.35 60.30 -4.52
CA PRO A 72 5.66 60.65 -5.09
C PRO A 72 6.42 59.42 -5.58
N PHE A 73 6.97 59.51 -6.79
CA PHE A 73 7.88 58.50 -7.31
C PHE A 73 9.31 58.88 -6.96
N GLU A 74 10.10 57.95 -6.44
CA GLU A 74 11.53 58.14 -6.18
C GLU A 74 12.35 56.97 -6.73
N LYS A 75 13.46 57.25 -7.42
CA LYS A 75 14.37 56.25 -7.97
C LYS A 75 15.80 56.74 -7.97
N ILE A 76 16.74 55.89 -7.55
CA ILE A 76 18.18 56.15 -7.68
C ILE A 76 18.58 55.82 -9.13
N LEU A 77 19.17 56.79 -9.82
CA LEU A 77 19.71 56.62 -11.17
C LEU A 77 21.22 56.53 -11.10
N THR A 78 21.79 55.47 -11.69
CA THR A 78 23.24 55.22 -11.76
C THR A 78 23.81 55.42 -13.15
N ASP A 79 23.00 55.19 -14.19
CA ASP A 79 23.40 55.16 -15.60
C ASP A 79 22.21 55.32 -16.57
N GLU A 80 20.98 55.46 -16.07
CA GLU A 80 19.76 55.53 -16.88
C GLU A 80 19.53 56.95 -17.46
N ALA A 81 19.71 57.10 -18.77
CA ALA A 81 19.43 58.35 -19.47
C ALA A 81 17.94 58.56 -19.78
N THR A 82 17.08 57.56 -19.60
CA THR A 82 15.63 57.67 -19.84
C THR A 82 14.83 56.89 -18.81
N VAL A 83 13.89 57.57 -18.16
CA VAL A 83 13.03 56.99 -17.12
C VAL A 83 11.57 57.27 -17.47
N THR A 84 10.74 56.23 -17.45
CA THR A 84 9.28 56.37 -17.55
C THR A 84 8.68 56.23 -16.16
N VAL A 85 7.89 57.22 -15.76
CA VAL A 85 7.29 57.32 -14.43
C VAL A 85 5.79 57.15 -14.55
N GLU A 86 5.30 56.07 -13.97
CA GLU A 86 3.88 55.84 -13.73
C GLU A 86 3.56 56.27 -12.30
N LEU A 87 2.69 57.29 -12.18
CA LEU A 87 2.26 57.80 -10.88
C LEU A 87 0.95 57.11 -10.47
N SER A 88 0.91 56.59 -9.24
CA SER A 88 -0.30 56.02 -8.66
C SER A 88 -1.07 57.04 -7.82
N LEU A 89 -2.39 56.91 -7.80
CA LEU A 89 -3.24 57.63 -6.85
C LEU A 89 -3.06 57.00 -5.45
N PRO A 90 -3.11 57.79 -4.38
CA PRO A 90 -3.05 57.24 -3.02
C PRO A 90 -4.28 56.35 -2.76
N SER A 91 -4.07 55.25 -2.06
CA SER A 91 -5.13 54.40 -1.51
C SER A 91 -4.85 54.11 -0.04
N PHE A 92 -5.90 53.82 0.72
CA PHE A 92 -5.82 53.60 2.15
C PHE A 92 -6.50 52.30 2.55
N LEU A 93 -5.93 51.64 3.56
CA LEU A 93 -6.54 50.48 4.20
C LEU A 93 -6.74 50.78 5.68
N ASN A 94 -7.99 50.68 6.11
CA ASN A 94 -8.40 50.74 7.51
C ASN A 94 -8.58 49.31 8.00
N VAL A 95 -7.72 48.86 8.91
CA VAL A 95 -7.81 47.54 9.52
C VAL A 95 -8.35 47.67 10.93
N LYS A 96 -9.35 46.86 11.26
CA LYS A 96 -9.82 46.65 12.62
C LYS A 96 -9.64 45.17 12.97
N VAL A 97 -8.86 44.86 14.01
CA VAL A 97 -8.57 43.49 14.41
C VAL A 97 -9.06 43.19 15.83
N THR A 98 -9.66 42.02 16.01
CA THR A 98 -10.08 41.48 17.31
C THR A 98 -9.46 40.09 17.49
N PRO A 99 -8.75 39.81 18.60
CA PRO A 99 -8.50 40.68 19.77
C PRO A 99 -7.49 41.81 19.51
N GLN A 100 -7.49 42.83 20.37
CA GLN A 100 -6.64 44.03 20.23
C GLN A 100 -5.13 43.76 20.35
N ASN A 101 -4.73 42.63 20.93
CA ASN A 101 -3.32 42.21 21.04
C ASN A 101 -2.82 41.43 19.81
N ALA A 102 -3.61 41.37 18.73
CA ALA A 102 -3.21 40.72 17.50
C ALA A 102 -2.11 41.51 16.77
N ARG A 103 -1.18 40.79 16.14
CA ARG A 103 -0.22 41.33 15.19
C ARG A 103 -0.78 41.20 13.79
N VAL A 104 -0.71 42.27 13.01
CA VAL A 104 -1.16 42.31 11.63
C VAL A 104 0.04 42.54 10.72
N PHE A 105 0.15 41.72 9.69
CA PHE A 105 1.17 41.83 8.65
C PHE A 105 0.48 42.09 7.32
N VAL A 106 1.04 42.99 6.52
CA VAL A 106 0.60 43.31 5.16
C VAL A 106 1.77 43.04 4.23
N ASP A 107 1.59 42.13 3.28
CA ASP A 107 2.64 41.65 2.37
C ASP A 107 3.92 41.22 3.12
N GLY A 108 3.73 40.60 4.28
CA GLY A 108 4.81 40.14 5.16
C GLY A 108 5.42 41.20 6.09
N GLN A 109 5.04 42.47 5.95
CA GLN A 109 5.54 43.57 6.81
C GLN A 109 4.60 43.82 7.99
N LEU A 110 5.16 43.90 9.20
CA LEU A 110 4.39 44.19 10.41
C LEU A 110 3.85 45.62 10.38
N VAL A 111 2.55 45.77 10.62
CA VAL A 111 1.89 47.07 10.75
C VAL A 111 1.65 47.38 12.23
N GLU A 112 1.91 48.61 12.63
CA GLU A 112 1.58 49.09 13.97
C GLU A 112 0.06 49.26 14.10
N ILE A 113 -0.53 48.51 15.04
CA ILE A 113 -1.95 48.60 15.41
C ILE A 113 -2.04 49.41 16.71
N ASP A 114 -3.00 50.33 16.79
CA ASP A 114 -3.36 50.96 18.04
C ASP A 114 -3.95 49.91 18.98
N THR A 115 -3.16 49.48 19.96
CA THR A 115 -3.52 48.44 20.93
C THR A 115 -4.74 48.76 21.79
N SER A 116 -5.17 50.03 21.89
CA SER A 116 -6.35 50.44 22.67
C SER A 116 -7.66 50.28 21.90
N SER A 117 -7.62 50.48 20.58
CA SER A 117 -8.78 50.42 19.69
C SER A 117 -8.80 49.17 18.81
N GLY A 118 -7.65 48.51 18.64
CA GLY A 118 -7.44 47.42 17.68
C GLY A 118 -7.48 47.92 16.22
N THR A 119 -7.19 49.19 15.96
CA THR A 119 -7.32 49.78 14.63
C THR A 119 -6.00 50.31 14.06
N ALA A 120 -5.88 50.32 12.74
CA ALA A 120 -4.81 51.01 12.03
C ALA A 120 -5.33 51.57 10.70
N ARG A 121 -4.81 52.72 10.31
CA ARG A 121 -5.01 53.32 8.99
C ARG A 121 -3.66 53.67 8.40
N PHE A 122 -3.38 53.16 7.22
CA PHE A 122 -2.13 53.44 6.52
C PHE A 122 -2.36 53.53 5.02
N GLN A 123 -1.47 54.28 4.37
CA GLN A 123 -1.44 54.36 2.92
C GLN A 123 -0.83 53.07 2.37
N ILE A 124 -1.45 52.53 1.33
CA ILE A 124 -1.01 51.33 0.64
C ILE A 124 -1.14 51.55 -0.86
N ASN A 125 -0.33 50.86 -1.65
CA ASN A 125 -0.47 50.91 -3.11
C ASN A 125 -1.80 50.26 -3.53
N SER A 126 -2.30 50.60 -4.72
CA SER A 126 -3.42 49.88 -5.30
C SER A 126 -2.97 48.50 -5.81
N GLY A 127 -3.81 47.49 -5.68
CA GLY A 127 -3.51 46.13 -6.10
C GLY A 127 -4.09 45.09 -5.14
N ILE A 128 -3.61 43.85 -5.28
CA ILE A 128 -3.95 42.74 -4.39
C ILE A 128 -2.88 42.65 -3.31
N HIS A 129 -3.33 42.68 -2.05
CA HIS A 129 -2.48 42.59 -0.87
C HIS A 129 -2.86 41.37 -0.03
N GLU A 130 -1.85 40.75 0.58
CA GLU A 130 -2.02 39.65 1.52
C GLU A 130 -1.92 40.16 2.95
N ILE A 131 -2.96 39.91 3.73
CA ILE A 131 -3.05 40.37 5.12
C ILE A 131 -3.11 39.16 6.02
N LYS A 132 -2.13 39.05 6.92
CA LYS A 132 -2.03 38.00 7.93
C LYS A 132 -2.26 38.61 9.31
N ALA A 133 -3.15 38.02 10.09
CA ALA A 133 -3.36 38.38 11.48
C ALA A 133 -3.16 37.18 12.39
N GLU A 134 -2.42 37.39 13.49
CA GLU A 134 -2.11 36.34 14.47
C GLU A 134 -2.10 36.90 15.90
N ALA A 135 -2.56 36.12 16.86
CA ALA A 135 -2.51 36.46 18.28
C ALA A 135 -2.26 35.21 19.12
N PRO A 136 -1.56 35.29 20.27
CA PRO A 136 -1.38 34.15 21.16
C PRO A 136 -2.72 33.54 21.59
N GLY A 137 -2.89 32.23 21.36
CA GLY A 137 -4.12 31.50 21.70
C GLY A 137 -5.25 31.62 20.67
N TYR A 138 -4.99 32.21 19.50
CA TYR A 138 -5.96 32.35 18.41
C TYR A 138 -5.44 31.73 17.12
N ALA A 139 -6.36 31.23 16.29
CA ALA A 139 -6.08 30.74 14.96
C ALA A 139 -5.62 31.89 14.05
N THR A 140 -4.53 31.67 13.32
CA THR A 140 -3.99 32.63 12.35
C THR A 140 -4.93 32.77 11.17
N LYS A 141 -5.22 34.00 10.76
CA LYS A 141 -6.11 34.29 9.63
C LYS A 141 -5.36 35.02 8.51
N ASN A 142 -5.53 34.53 7.28
CA ASN A 142 -5.01 35.15 6.07
C ASN A 142 -6.18 35.64 5.21
N VAL A 143 -6.11 36.88 4.75
CA VAL A 143 -7.12 37.52 3.92
C VAL A 143 -6.43 38.16 2.73
N ARG A 144 -6.94 37.91 1.51
CA ARG A 144 -6.54 38.66 0.33
C ARG A 144 -7.52 39.80 0.10
N VAL A 145 -6.99 41.00 -0.07
CA VAL A 145 -7.79 42.21 -0.27
C VAL A 145 -7.33 42.89 -1.55
N GLU A 146 -8.28 43.23 -2.40
CA GLU A 146 -8.04 44.04 -3.59
C GLU A 146 -8.44 45.49 -3.30
N ILE A 147 -7.51 46.42 -3.57
CA ILE A 147 -7.63 47.85 -3.31
C ILE A 147 -7.44 48.59 -4.64
N ASN A 148 -8.46 49.34 -5.04
CA ASN A 148 -8.44 50.13 -6.26
C ASN A 148 -7.71 51.47 -6.03
N PRO A 149 -7.22 52.11 -7.11
CA PRO A 149 -6.68 53.47 -7.02
C PRO A 149 -7.71 54.45 -6.44
N TYR A 150 -7.29 55.31 -5.50
CA TYR A 150 -8.16 56.28 -4.80
C TYR A 150 -9.26 55.64 -3.92
N GLU A 151 -9.15 54.35 -3.60
CA GLU A 151 -10.04 53.67 -2.66
C GLU A 151 -9.54 53.82 -1.21
N GLU A 152 -10.48 54.00 -0.29
CA GLU A 152 -10.29 53.77 1.13
C GLU A 152 -11.09 52.53 1.51
N LYS A 153 -10.39 51.46 1.89
CA LYS A 153 -10.96 50.14 2.15
C LYS A 153 -11.04 49.89 3.64
N ASP A 154 -12.22 49.50 4.14
CA ASP A 154 -12.37 49.00 5.51
C ASP A 154 -12.27 47.47 5.54
N LEU A 155 -11.44 46.95 6.44
CA LEU A 155 -11.26 45.52 6.68
C LEU A 155 -11.38 45.20 8.17
N GLU A 156 -12.36 44.37 8.52
CA GLU A 156 -12.50 43.84 9.88
C GLU A 156 -12.04 42.38 9.95
N ILE A 157 -11.11 42.09 10.87
CA ILE A 157 -10.52 40.78 11.09
C ILE A 157 -10.85 40.35 12.52
N THR A 158 -11.65 39.29 12.66
CA THR A 158 -11.85 38.62 13.95
C THR A 158 -11.15 37.28 13.94
N LEU A 159 -10.23 37.09 14.89
CA LEU A 159 -9.54 35.82 15.11
C LEU A 159 -10.39 34.93 16.03
N LYS A 160 -10.48 33.64 15.68
CA LYS A 160 -11.16 32.62 16.50
C LYS A 160 -10.15 31.87 17.36
N ARG A 161 -10.63 31.24 18.43
CA ARG A 161 -9.84 30.26 19.20
C ARG A 161 -9.93 28.84 18.62
N THR A 162 -10.89 28.61 17.74
CA THR A 162 -11.12 27.34 17.05
C THR A 162 -10.60 27.38 15.63
N VAL A 163 -10.40 26.18 15.08
CA VAL A 163 -9.96 25.88 13.73
C VAL A 163 -11.11 25.18 13.03
N THR A 164 -11.41 25.58 11.79
CA THR A 164 -12.30 24.82 10.92
C THR A 164 -11.56 23.59 10.41
N LEU A 165 -11.76 22.44 11.07
CA LEU A 165 -11.16 21.17 10.71
C LEU A 165 -12.01 20.46 9.64
N LYS A 166 -11.42 20.26 8.46
CA LYS A 166 -11.99 19.49 7.35
C LYS A 166 -11.37 18.09 7.34
N LEU A 167 -12.14 17.10 7.76
CA LEU A 167 -11.79 15.69 7.67
C LEU A 167 -12.23 15.15 6.31
N ILE A 168 -11.30 15.04 5.37
CA ILE A 168 -11.58 14.52 4.03
C ILE A 168 -11.33 13.01 4.00
N SER A 169 -12.23 12.27 3.36
CA SER A 169 -12.12 10.83 3.19
C SER A 169 -12.60 10.44 1.80
N GLU A 170 -11.99 9.42 1.21
CA GLU A 170 -12.39 8.88 -0.09
C GLU A 170 -13.68 8.03 0.01
N LYS A 171 -14.07 7.67 1.23
CA LYS A 171 -15.25 6.86 1.52
C LYS A 171 -16.16 7.58 2.51
N ASN A 172 -17.44 7.25 2.45
CA ASN A 172 -18.36 7.63 3.52
C ASN A 172 -18.14 6.69 4.71
N ILE A 173 -17.81 7.26 5.86
CA ILE A 173 -17.55 6.50 7.09
C ILE A 173 -18.54 6.95 8.16
N ASP A 174 -19.47 6.07 8.49
CA ASP A 174 -20.37 6.29 9.63
C ASP A 174 -19.68 5.85 10.94
N ASN A 175 -20.08 6.46 12.05
CA ASN A 175 -19.60 6.14 13.40
C ASN A 175 -18.09 6.37 13.63
N ALA A 176 -17.49 7.34 12.95
CA ALA A 176 -16.17 7.82 13.31
C ALA A 176 -16.26 8.62 14.63
N ILE A 177 -15.21 8.62 15.46
CA ILE A 177 -15.22 9.33 16.75
C ILE A 177 -13.99 10.24 16.84
N LEU A 178 -14.22 11.53 17.09
CA LEU A 178 -13.16 12.50 17.35
C LEU A 178 -13.46 13.23 18.65
N GLY A 179 -12.57 13.14 19.65
CA GLY A 179 -12.76 13.83 20.93
C GLY A 179 -14.07 13.47 21.64
N GLY A 180 -14.57 12.24 21.46
CA GLY A 180 -15.85 11.77 22.00
C GLY A 180 -17.09 12.11 21.17
N MET A 181 -16.94 12.90 20.09
CA MET A 181 -18.03 13.24 19.18
C MET A 181 -18.17 12.18 18.08
N LEU A 182 -19.40 11.68 17.87
CA LEU A 182 -19.71 10.77 16.78
C LEU A 182 -19.87 11.56 15.46
N LEU A 183 -19.22 11.10 14.41
CA LEU A 183 -19.09 11.77 13.12
C LEU A 183 -19.47 10.84 11.97
N ARG A 184 -19.93 11.47 10.89
CA ARG A 184 -20.03 10.88 9.56
C ARG A 184 -19.02 11.56 8.66
N LEU A 185 -18.04 10.82 8.15
CA LEU A 185 -16.99 11.34 7.28
C LEU A 185 -17.39 11.23 5.80
N PRO A 186 -16.97 12.17 4.93
CA PRO A 186 -16.19 13.38 5.24
C PRO A 186 -16.98 14.40 6.09
N ALA A 187 -16.30 15.15 6.96
CA ALA A 187 -16.92 16.08 7.90
C ALA A 187 -16.17 17.42 7.99
N THR A 188 -16.89 18.49 8.32
CA THR A 188 -16.30 19.79 8.70
C THR A 188 -16.81 20.19 10.08
N ILE A 189 -15.89 20.45 11.00
CA ILE A 189 -16.19 20.73 12.40
C ILE A 189 -15.29 21.84 12.94
N GLU A 190 -15.72 22.52 14.00
CA GLU A 190 -14.92 23.52 14.70
C GLU A 190 -14.29 22.87 15.93
N VAL A 191 -12.96 22.96 16.05
CA VAL A 191 -12.19 22.33 17.13
C VAL A 191 -11.11 23.27 17.65
N GLU A 192 -10.67 23.13 18.90
CA GLU A 192 -9.50 23.88 19.39
C GLU A 192 -8.20 23.31 18.78
N PRO A 193 -7.16 24.12 18.54
CA PRO A 193 -5.84 23.62 18.16
C PRO A 193 -5.29 22.62 19.18
N GLY A 194 -4.56 21.60 18.72
CA GLY A 194 -3.95 20.60 19.60
C GLY A 194 -3.97 19.19 19.02
N LYS A 195 -3.69 18.20 19.88
CA LYS A 195 -3.58 16.79 19.48
C LYS A 195 -4.93 16.09 19.53
N TYR A 196 -5.27 15.38 18.46
CA TYR A 196 -6.52 14.64 18.30
C TYR A 196 -6.26 13.17 18.00
N LYS A 197 -7.21 12.34 18.46
CA LYS A 197 -7.33 10.93 18.10
C LYS A 197 -8.65 10.72 17.37
N LEU A 198 -8.59 10.27 16.13
CA LEU A 198 -9.72 9.87 15.32
C LEU A 198 -9.84 8.35 15.33
N TYR A 199 -10.94 7.85 15.86
CA TYR A 199 -11.28 6.43 15.85
C TYR A 199 -12.23 6.15 14.68
N LEU A 200 -11.87 5.19 13.85
CA LEU A 200 -12.73 4.65 12.79
C LEU A 200 -13.24 3.26 13.19
N PRO A 201 -14.31 2.75 12.56
CA PRO A 201 -14.75 1.37 12.73
C PRO A 201 -13.63 0.33 12.46
N ASN A 202 -13.70 -0.85 13.08
CA ASN A 202 -12.67 -1.89 12.99
C ASN A 202 -12.48 -2.51 11.58
N VAL A 203 -13.31 -2.15 10.61
CA VAL A 203 -13.16 -2.58 9.20
C VAL A 203 -12.07 -1.82 8.46
N PHE A 204 -11.54 -0.73 9.04
CA PHE A 204 -10.45 0.05 8.48
C PHE A 204 -9.11 -0.41 9.04
N SER A 205 -8.08 -0.48 8.19
CA SER A 205 -6.73 -0.94 8.58
C SER A 205 -6.07 -0.01 9.61
N ASN A 206 -6.35 1.29 9.50
CA ASN A 206 -5.85 2.32 10.40
C ASN A 206 -7.01 2.92 11.21
N SER A 207 -7.56 2.11 12.11
CA SER A 207 -8.73 2.46 12.92
C SER A 207 -8.47 3.50 14.00
N LEU A 208 -7.21 3.81 14.31
CA LEU A 208 -6.81 4.90 15.20
C LEU A 208 -5.79 5.80 14.52
N GLN A 209 -6.20 7.03 14.23
CA GLN A 209 -5.35 8.04 13.60
C GLN A 209 -5.09 9.18 14.57
N GLU A 210 -3.82 9.49 14.81
CA GLU A 210 -3.40 10.60 15.67
C GLU A 210 -2.82 11.74 14.82
N PHE A 211 -3.25 12.97 15.07
CA PHE A 211 -2.77 14.15 14.35
C PHE A 211 -2.85 15.41 15.21
N GLU A 212 -2.14 16.46 14.80
CA GLU A 212 -2.11 17.75 15.47
C GLU A 212 -2.75 18.82 14.59
N VAL A 213 -3.75 19.50 15.14
CA VAL A 213 -4.44 20.62 14.50
C VAL A 213 -3.68 21.91 14.83
N PRO A 214 -3.09 22.61 13.83
CA PRO A 214 -2.31 23.83 14.07
C PRO A 214 -3.20 25.06 14.31
N PHE A 215 -2.60 26.16 14.78
CA PHE A 215 -3.26 27.45 15.00
C PHE A 215 -3.50 28.23 13.69
N VAL A 216 -4.39 27.72 12.85
CA VAL A 216 -4.77 28.29 11.54
C VAL A 216 -6.29 28.34 11.36
N ASP A 217 -6.82 29.24 10.54
CA ASP A 217 -8.29 29.39 10.37
C ASP A 217 -8.96 28.11 9.84
N GLU A 218 -8.33 27.45 8.85
CA GLU A 218 -8.78 26.17 8.30
C GLU A 218 -7.63 25.15 8.24
N TYR A 219 -7.93 23.91 8.62
CA TYR A 219 -6.99 22.79 8.49
C TYR A 219 -7.66 21.60 7.82
N VAL A 220 -6.99 21.03 6.82
CA VAL A 220 -7.48 19.85 6.09
C VAL A 220 -6.66 18.64 6.53
N TYR A 221 -7.33 17.64 7.06
CA TYR A 221 -6.74 16.36 7.40
C TYR A 221 -7.29 15.27 6.48
N LYS A 222 -6.39 14.58 5.76
CA LYS A 222 -6.75 13.44 4.91
C LYS A 222 -6.81 12.18 5.76
N VAL A 223 -8.03 11.67 5.94
CA VAL A 223 -8.29 10.45 6.69
C VAL A 223 -7.86 9.24 5.86
N ASP A 224 -7.07 8.36 6.47
CA ASP A 224 -6.76 7.05 5.91
C ASP A 224 -8.01 6.16 6.03
N SER A 225 -8.64 5.88 4.88
CA SER A 225 -9.86 5.08 4.77
C SER A 225 -9.63 3.71 4.15
N THR A 226 -8.40 3.20 4.21
CA THR A 226 -8.06 1.85 3.74
C THR A 226 -8.84 0.80 4.53
N GLN A 227 -9.61 -0.05 3.84
CA GLN A 227 -10.41 -1.11 4.45
C GLN A 227 -9.68 -2.45 4.47
N MET A 228 -10.16 -3.37 5.30
CA MET A 228 -9.69 -4.74 5.40
C MET A 228 -10.73 -5.69 4.78
N PHE A 229 -10.28 -6.63 3.96
CA PHE A 229 -11.12 -7.62 3.28
C PHE A 229 -10.54 -9.02 3.42
N LYS A 230 -11.42 -10.04 3.36
CA LYS A 230 -11.02 -11.44 3.35
C LYS A 230 -10.61 -11.88 1.94
N LEU A 231 -9.45 -12.52 1.82
CA LEU A 231 -9.04 -13.26 0.64
C LEU A 231 -9.01 -14.75 0.97
N THR A 232 -9.84 -15.53 0.28
CA THR A 232 -9.86 -16.99 0.37
C THR A 232 -9.22 -17.58 -0.87
N ILE A 233 -8.24 -18.46 -0.71
CA ILE A 233 -7.57 -19.16 -1.80
C ILE A 233 -7.73 -20.65 -1.56
N ASP A 234 -8.31 -21.33 -2.54
CA ASP A 234 -8.72 -22.73 -2.46
C ASP A 234 -8.54 -23.38 -3.84
N GLY A 235 -8.33 -24.68 -3.94
CA GLY A 235 -8.07 -25.30 -5.23
C GLY A 235 -7.31 -26.63 -5.21
N SER A 236 -6.81 -27.00 -6.39
CA SER A 236 -6.11 -28.27 -6.64
C SER A 236 -4.75 -28.03 -7.30
N PRO A 237 -3.70 -28.79 -6.95
CA PRO A 237 -3.68 -29.92 -6.01
C PRO A 237 -3.79 -29.51 -4.54
N ALA A 238 -4.11 -30.49 -3.68
CA ALA A 238 -3.90 -30.38 -2.25
C ALA A 238 -2.40 -30.15 -1.95
N GLU A 239 -2.08 -29.53 -0.80
CA GLU A 239 -0.70 -29.20 -0.41
C GLU A 239 0.01 -28.18 -1.32
N ALA A 240 -0.73 -27.26 -1.95
CA ALA A 240 -0.12 -26.11 -2.62
C ALA A 240 0.18 -24.97 -1.63
N TYR A 241 1.00 -24.03 -2.10
CA TYR A 241 1.38 -22.83 -1.37
C TYR A 241 1.07 -21.59 -2.21
N ALA A 242 0.75 -20.48 -1.55
CA ALA A 242 0.65 -19.17 -2.18
C ALA A 242 1.72 -18.22 -1.63
N TRP A 243 2.43 -17.54 -2.51
CA TRP A 243 3.24 -16.38 -2.18
C TRP A 243 2.41 -15.12 -2.35
N ILE A 244 2.21 -14.38 -1.27
CA ILE A 244 1.37 -13.17 -1.20
C ILE A 244 2.12 -12.13 -0.37
N SER A 245 2.37 -10.94 -0.94
CA SER A 245 3.02 -9.82 -0.23
C SER A 245 4.34 -10.21 0.46
N GLY A 246 5.16 -11.04 -0.18
CA GLY A 246 6.45 -11.46 0.37
C GLY A 246 6.39 -12.63 1.36
N GLN A 247 5.20 -13.14 1.69
CA GLN A 247 5.01 -14.26 2.63
C GLN A 247 4.45 -15.50 1.95
N ILE A 248 4.82 -16.68 2.44
CA ILE A 248 4.35 -17.98 1.94
C ILE A 248 3.27 -18.51 2.87
N TRP A 249 2.14 -18.92 2.28
CA TRP A 249 0.98 -19.46 2.97
C TRP A 249 0.67 -20.86 2.45
N LYS A 250 0.35 -21.81 3.34
CA LYS A 250 -0.15 -23.13 2.96
C LYS A 250 -1.63 -23.04 2.57
N LEU A 251 -2.03 -23.71 1.48
CA LEU A 251 -3.40 -23.70 0.96
C LEU A 251 -4.19 -24.96 1.38
N PRO A 252 -5.53 -24.87 1.53
CA PRO A 252 -6.36 -23.67 1.39
C PRO A 252 -6.18 -22.69 2.55
N ILE A 253 -6.44 -21.40 2.31
CA ILE A 253 -6.29 -20.35 3.34
C ILE A 253 -7.38 -19.28 3.20
N THR A 254 -7.77 -18.69 4.33
CA THR A 254 -8.51 -17.42 4.39
C THR A 254 -7.69 -16.43 5.22
N ILE A 255 -7.28 -15.32 4.60
CA ILE A 255 -6.51 -14.25 5.24
C ILE A 255 -7.25 -12.92 5.15
N VAL A 256 -7.03 -12.03 6.12
CA VAL A 256 -7.55 -10.65 6.08
C VAL A 256 -6.43 -9.72 5.68
N LEU A 257 -6.63 -8.97 4.60
CA LEU A 257 -5.63 -8.07 4.03
C LEU A 257 -6.24 -6.68 3.79
N PRO A 258 -5.43 -5.61 3.84
CA PRO A 258 -5.87 -4.29 3.39
C PRO A 258 -6.38 -4.31 1.95
N GLU A 259 -7.22 -3.35 1.60
CA GLU A 259 -7.61 -3.17 0.20
C GLU A 259 -6.39 -2.77 -0.61
N ASN A 260 -6.08 -3.58 -1.62
CA ASN A 260 -4.97 -3.31 -2.53
C ASN A 260 -5.08 -4.24 -3.73
N SER A 261 -4.17 -4.06 -4.68
CA SER A 261 -3.86 -5.06 -5.68
C SER A 261 -2.77 -5.99 -5.16
N TYR A 262 -3.02 -7.29 -5.22
CA TYR A 262 -2.09 -8.34 -4.80
C TYR A 262 -1.67 -9.20 -5.99
N ASP A 263 -0.36 -9.30 -6.23
CA ASP A 263 0.20 -10.33 -7.09
C ASP A 263 0.35 -11.62 -6.27
N ILE A 264 -0.18 -12.72 -6.79
CA ILE A 264 -0.28 -14.01 -6.11
C ILE A 264 0.38 -15.05 -7.02
N ARG A 265 1.38 -15.75 -6.49
CA ARG A 265 1.97 -16.93 -7.13
C ARG A 265 1.60 -18.17 -6.34
N ILE A 266 0.89 -19.09 -6.98
CA ILE A 266 0.48 -20.37 -6.42
C ILE A 266 1.37 -21.46 -7.00
N PHE A 267 1.93 -22.31 -6.15
CA PHE A 267 2.87 -23.33 -6.57
C PHE A 267 2.75 -24.59 -5.71
N SER A 268 3.10 -25.72 -6.32
CA SER A 268 3.20 -27.02 -5.65
C SER A 268 4.29 -27.86 -6.31
N GLN A 269 4.80 -28.87 -5.60
CA GLN A 269 5.81 -29.77 -6.14
C GLN A 269 5.27 -30.53 -7.35
N SER A 270 6.04 -30.59 -8.44
CA SER A 270 5.65 -31.25 -9.71
C SER A 270 4.50 -30.58 -10.49
N TYR A 271 4.07 -29.38 -10.09
CA TYR A 271 3.11 -28.56 -10.82
C TYR A 271 3.74 -27.26 -11.32
N GLU A 272 3.29 -26.77 -12.47
CA GLU A 272 3.56 -25.45 -12.99
C GLU A 272 2.97 -24.41 -12.05
N ASP A 273 3.76 -23.38 -11.83
CA ASP A 273 3.38 -22.26 -11.00
C ASP A 273 2.29 -21.45 -11.72
N TYR A 274 1.29 -21.01 -10.97
CA TYR A 274 0.20 -20.18 -11.46
C TYR A 274 0.31 -18.79 -10.84
N GLU A 275 0.45 -17.78 -11.69
CA GLU A 275 0.51 -16.38 -11.26
C GLU A 275 -0.79 -15.66 -11.63
N THR A 276 -1.30 -14.87 -10.69
CA THR A 276 -2.52 -14.08 -10.89
C THR A 276 -2.45 -12.79 -10.09
N LYS A 277 -3.31 -11.84 -10.44
CA LYS A 277 -3.44 -10.55 -9.78
C LYS A 277 -4.86 -10.37 -9.28
N VAL A 278 -5.01 -10.03 -8.00
CA VAL A 278 -6.31 -9.84 -7.35
C VAL A 278 -6.43 -8.39 -6.89
N GLU A 279 -7.43 -7.68 -7.40
CA GLU A 279 -7.86 -6.41 -6.84
C GLU A 279 -8.80 -6.65 -5.67
N LEU A 280 -8.28 -6.56 -4.45
CA LEU A 280 -9.04 -6.83 -3.24
C LEU A 280 -9.82 -5.58 -2.81
N ARG A 281 -11.05 -5.45 -3.32
CA ARG A 281 -12.00 -4.36 -2.98
C ARG A 281 -13.23 -4.83 -2.20
N LYS A 282 -13.31 -6.14 -1.95
CA LYS A 282 -14.37 -6.85 -1.23
C LYS A 282 -13.84 -8.21 -0.81
N ASP A 283 -14.55 -8.88 0.09
CA ASP A 283 -14.30 -10.30 0.38
C ASP A 283 -14.30 -11.10 -0.94
N THR A 284 -13.18 -11.76 -1.21
CA THR A 284 -12.91 -12.40 -2.50
C THR A 284 -12.45 -13.84 -2.27
N LYS A 285 -13.02 -14.77 -3.03
CA LYS A 285 -12.56 -16.16 -3.11
C LYS A 285 -12.02 -16.44 -4.51
N ILE A 286 -10.80 -16.97 -4.59
CA ILE A 286 -10.21 -17.45 -5.84
C ILE A 286 -10.05 -18.97 -5.78
N PHE A 287 -10.27 -19.61 -6.92
CA PHE A 287 -10.05 -21.03 -7.11
C PHE A 287 -8.88 -21.27 -8.07
N TYR A 288 -7.91 -22.10 -7.68
CA TYR A 288 -6.79 -22.46 -8.54
C TYR A 288 -6.85 -23.93 -8.98
N ASN A 289 -6.28 -24.20 -10.15
CA ASN A 289 -6.05 -25.55 -10.65
C ASN A 289 -4.69 -25.57 -11.37
N LEU A 290 -3.65 -26.06 -10.69
CA LEU A 290 -2.30 -26.06 -11.25
C LEU A 290 -2.15 -27.12 -12.33
N LYS A 291 -1.40 -26.80 -13.38
CA LYS A 291 -1.03 -27.76 -14.43
C LYS A 291 0.18 -28.59 -14.00
N PRO A 292 0.21 -29.90 -14.20
CA PRO A 292 1.40 -30.70 -13.91
C PRO A 292 2.61 -30.37 -14.79
N LYS A 293 3.85 -30.46 -14.24
CA LYS A 293 5.11 -30.15 -14.96
C LYS A 293 5.53 -31.21 -15.98
N LEU A 294 5.33 -32.50 -15.69
CA LEU A 294 5.67 -33.61 -16.59
C LEU A 294 4.78 -34.82 -16.31
N GLU A 295 4.27 -35.40 -17.40
CA GLU A 295 3.61 -36.71 -17.40
C GLU A 295 4.59 -37.78 -17.92
N VAL A 296 4.65 -38.92 -17.25
CA VAL A 296 5.42 -40.10 -17.66
C VAL A 296 4.45 -41.13 -18.23
N THR A 297 4.80 -41.68 -19.39
CA THR A 297 4.09 -42.83 -19.98
C THR A 297 4.41 -44.07 -19.16
N GLN A 298 3.38 -44.82 -18.77
CA GLN A 298 3.56 -46.11 -18.11
C GLN A 298 4.37 -47.06 -19.01
N ARG A 299 5.44 -47.67 -18.47
CA ARG A 299 6.17 -48.75 -19.15
C ARG A 299 6.59 -49.78 -18.11
N THR A 300 5.76 -50.79 -17.87
CA THR A 300 6.30 -52.06 -17.37
C THR A 300 7.02 -52.74 -18.53
N GLY A 301 8.21 -53.29 -18.29
CA GLY A 301 8.88 -54.14 -19.29
C GLY A 301 8.12 -55.43 -19.64
N ASP A 302 7.03 -55.71 -18.92
CA ASP A 302 6.21 -56.90 -19.03
C ASP A 302 4.74 -56.46 -19.19
N ASN A 303 4.14 -56.77 -20.35
CA ASN A 303 2.75 -56.40 -20.69
C ASN A 303 1.69 -57.21 -19.91
N ASN A 304 2.12 -58.05 -18.95
CA ASN A 304 1.26 -58.96 -18.20
C ASN A 304 0.72 -58.39 -16.88
N PHE A 305 0.89 -57.09 -16.63
CA PHE A 305 0.44 -56.44 -15.41
C PHE A 305 -0.44 -55.23 -15.71
N VAL A 306 -1.48 -55.05 -14.88
CA VAL A 306 -2.31 -53.84 -14.86
C VAL A 306 -1.87 -52.97 -13.70
N ILE A 307 -1.46 -51.74 -13.98
CA ILE A 307 -1.07 -50.77 -12.95
C ILE A 307 -2.16 -49.71 -12.78
N GLU A 308 -2.66 -49.61 -11.56
CA GLU A 308 -3.59 -48.58 -11.12
C GLU A 308 -2.86 -47.56 -10.24
N TYR A 309 -3.10 -46.29 -10.52
CA TYR A 309 -2.59 -45.14 -9.76
C TYR A 309 -3.77 -44.40 -9.12
N ASP A 310 -3.79 -44.41 -7.79
CA ASP A 310 -4.93 -44.00 -6.96
C ASP A 310 -6.22 -44.70 -7.44
N GLY A 311 -6.15 -46.02 -7.63
CA GLY A 311 -7.29 -46.85 -8.05
C GLY A 311 -7.71 -46.75 -9.52
N TYR A 312 -7.00 -46.01 -10.38
CA TYR A 312 -7.36 -45.92 -11.81
C TYR A 312 -6.19 -46.30 -12.71
N VAL A 313 -6.48 -47.08 -13.76
CA VAL A 313 -5.56 -47.29 -14.88
C VAL A 313 -5.43 -45.98 -15.65
N ARG A 314 -4.19 -45.57 -15.96
CA ARG A 314 -3.89 -44.27 -16.59
C ARG A 314 -2.73 -44.40 -17.57
N ASP A 315 -2.93 -44.17 -18.86
CA ASP A 315 -1.82 -44.29 -19.84
C ASP A 315 -0.61 -43.39 -19.52
N ARG A 316 -0.88 -42.25 -18.87
CA ARG A 316 0.10 -41.28 -18.41
C ARG A 316 -0.21 -40.81 -17.00
N VAL A 317 0.85 -40.63 -16.20
CA VAL A 317 0.74 -40.10 -14.84
C VAL A 317 1.77 -39.02 -14.60
N VAL A 318 1.39 -38.02 -13.82
CA VAL A 318 2.31 -36.96 -13.35
C VAL A 318 3.35 -37.57 -12.43
N VAL A 319 4.61 -37.10 -12.47
CA VAL A 319 5.63 -37.51 -11.50
C VAL A 319 5.32 -36.93 -10.11
N LYS A 320 4.63 -37.70 -9.28
CA LYS A 320 4.29 -37.40 -7.88
C LYS A 320 4.07 -38.70 -7.13
N PRO A 321 4.07 -38.74 -5.79
CA PRO A 321 3.64 -39.92 -5.06
C PRO A 321 2.19 -40.31 -5.40
N TRP A 322 2.02 -41.54 -5.86
CA TRP A 322 0.74 -42.20 -6.11
C TRP A 322 0.67 -43.45 -5.24
N PHE A 323 -0.50 -43.78 -4.73
CA PHE A 323 -0.72 -45.13 -4.26
C PHE A 323 -0.92 -46.02 -5.49
N THR A 324 -0.02 -46.97 -5.65
CA THR A 324 0.08 -47.81 -6.83
C THR A 324 -0.30 -49.24 -6.48
N THR A 325 -1.29 -49.75 -7.21
CA THR A 325 -1.76 -51.13 -7.13
C THR A 325 -1.38 -51.83 -8.42
N ILE A 326 -0.66 -52.95 -8.32
CA ILE A 326 -0.26 -53.76 -9.47
C ILE A 326 -1.01 -55.09 -9.42
N LYS A 327 -1.68 -55.43 -10.52
CA LYS A 327 -2.46 -56.66 -10.69
C LYS A 327 -1.88 -57.52 -11.80
N ASP A 328 -1.97 -58.84 -11.65
CA ASP A 328 -1.67 -59.78 -12.73
C ASP A 328 -2.81 -59.83 -13.77
N ASN A 329 -2.61 -60.57 -14.86
CA ASN A 329 -3.61 -60.77 -15.92
C ASN A 329 -4.91 -61.47 -15.44
N ALA A 330 -4.89 -62.16 -14.29
CA ALA A 330 -6.07 -62.76 -13.69
C ALA A 330 -6.83 -61.77 -12.78
N GLY A 331 -6.29 -60.57 -12.59
CA GLY A 331 -6.85 -59.52 -11.73
C GLY A 331 -6.44 -59.63 -10.26
N ASN A 332 -5.57 -60.59 -9.91
CA ASN A 332 -5.07 -60.72 -8.55
C ASN A 332 -4.08 -59.60 -8.26
N ILE A 333 -4.18 -59.02 -7.07
CA ILE A 333 -3.26 -57.98 -6.65
C ILE A 333 -1.94 -58.64 -6.24
N VAL A 334 -0.86 -58.23 -6.89
CA VAL A 334 0.49 -58.76 -6.64
C VAL A 334 1.36 -57.77 -5.88
N TRP A 335 1.00 -56.47 -5.88
CA TRP A 335 1.75 -55.47 -5.15
C TRP A 335 0.92 -54.22 -4.83
N TYR A 336 1.20 -53.61 -3.67
CA TYR A 336 0.73 -52.30 -3.23
C TYR A 336 1.90 -51.46 -2.75
N GLY A 337 1.83 -50.15 -2.92
CA GLY A 337 2.75 -49.22 -2.27
C GLY A 337 2.74 -47.86 -2.94
N PHE A 338 3.61 -46.96 -2.49
CA PHE A 338 3.76 -45.67 -3.14
C PHE A 338 4.82 -45.72 -4.24
N SER A 339 4.48 -45.19 -5.41
CA SER A 339 5.43 -44.96 -6.50
C SER A 339 5.25 -43.56 -7.09
N ASP A 340 6.24 -43.09 -7.84
CA ASP A 340 6.18 -41.77 -8.47
C ASP A 340 5.58 -41.79 -9.89
N GLY A 341 5.07 -42.95 -10.35
CA GLY A 341 4.60 -43.13 -11.72
C GLY A 341 5.66 -43.60 -12.72
N SER A 342 6.93 -43.73 -12.30
CA SER A 342 8.05 -44.07 -13.19
C SER A 342 8.50 -45.54 -13.11
N LEU A 343 7.68 -46.42 -12.51
CA LEU A 343 7.98 -47.85 -12.35
C LEU A 343 8.29 -48.51 -13.70
N LYS A 344 9.49 -49.09 -13.81
CA LYS A 344 9.95 -49.82 -15.02
C LYS A 344 9.78 -51.33 -14.91
N ASN A 345 9.90 -51.86 -13.69
CA ASN A 345 9.84 -53.29 -13.38
C ASN A 345 8.95 -53.51 -12.15
N LEU A 346 8.41 -54.72 -12.01
CA LEU A 346 7.70 -55.12 -10.79
C LEU A 346 8.64 -54.98 -9.58
N PRO A 347 8.22 -54.31 -8.49
CA PRO A 347 8.99 -54.29 -7.25
C PRO A 347 9.25 -55.70 -6.74
N LYS A 348 10.47 -55.96 -6.25
CA LYS A 348 10.85 -57.26 -5.67
C LYS A 348 10.42 -57.41 -4.20
N THR A 349 9.79 -56.38 -3.64
CA THR A 349 9.33 -56.35 -2.26
C THR A 349 7.92 -56.89 -2.13
N VAL A 350 7.61 -57.39 -0.95
CA VAL A 350 6.27 -57.86 -0.57
C VAL A 350 5.64 -56.83 0.37
N PRO A 351 4.40 -56.37 0.09
CA PRO A 351 3.70 -55.42 0.95
C PRO A 351 3.22 -56.05 2.26
N VAL A 352 3.44 -55.37 3.37
CA VAL A 352 2.83 -55.65 4.68
C VAL A 352 2.02 -54.43 5.11
N LEU A 353 0.70 -54.56 5.15
CA LEU A 353 -0.21 -53.51 5.59
C LEU A 353 -0.49 -53.66 7.08
N ILE A 354 -0.43 -52.56 7.82
CA ILE A 354 -0.59 -52.54 9.27
C ILE A 354 -1.73 -51.59 9.58
N SER A 355 -2.77 -52.07 10.26
CA SER A 355 -3.89 -51.23 10.69
C SER A 355 -3.60 -50.49 11.99
N LYS A 356 -4.46 -49.53 12.35
CA LYS A 356 -4.31 -48.68 13.55
C LYS A 356 -4.24 -49.54 14.82
N ASP A 357 -3.35 -49.19 15.74
CA ASP A 357 -3.02 -49.90 16.98
C ASP A 357 -2.45 -51.32 16.81
N MET A 358 -2.19 -51.77 15.58
CA MET A 358 -1.32 -52.91 15.34
C MET A 358 0.13 -52.45 15.32
N ILE A 359 1.01 -53.28 15.88
CA ILE A 359 2.45 -53.11 15.89
C ILE A 359 3.05 -54.24 15.08
N CYS A 360 3.98 -53.90 14.17
CA CYS A 360 4.78 -54.86 13.44
C CYS A 360 6.26 -54.56 13.69
N MET A 361 7.02 -55.58 14.05
CA MET A 361 8.45 -55.50 14.27
C MET A 361 9.19 -56.33 13.21
N VAL A 362 10.10 -55.66 12.50
CA VAL A 362 10.97 -56.28 11.50
C VAL A 362 12.42 -56.13 11.99
N GLY A 363 13.05 -57.23 12.39
CA GLY A 363 14.32 -57.17 13.12
C GLY A 363 14.14 -56.39 14.43
N ASN A 364 14.86 -55.30 14.61
CA ASN A 364 14.76 -54.43 15.80
C ASN A 364 13.92 -53.16 15.58
N THR A 365 13.32 -53.00 14.39
CA THR A 365 12.58 -51.79 14.02
C THR A 365 11.09 -52.01 14.23
N ILE A 366 10.46 -51.08 14.96
CA ILE A 366 9.03 -51.11 15.28
C ILE A 366 8.29 -50.17 14.33
N PHE A 367 7.24 -50.67 13.69
CA PHE A 367 6.32 -49.92 12.84
C PHE A 367 4.91 -49.94 13.43
N LYS A 368 4.24 -48.79 13.39
CA LYS A 368 2.87 -48.63 13.91
C LYS A 368 1.95 -48.25 12.76
N GLY A 369 0.77 -48.88 12.71
CA GLY A 369 -0.24 -48.55 11.70
C GLY A 369 -1.02 -47.26 12.03
N PRO A 370 -1.80 -46.73 11.07
CA PRO A 370 -2.03 -47.29 9.73
C PRO A 370 -0.88 -46.99 8.74
N THR A 371 -0.32 -48.02 8.09
CA THR A 371 0.78 -47.84 7.12
C THR A 371 0.96 -49.06 6.20
N VAL A 372 1.79 -48.92 5.16
CA VAL A 372 2.29 -50.02 4.32
C VAL A 372 3.81 -50.10 4.42
N LEU A 373 4.33 -51.30 4.64
CA LEU A 373 5.75 -51.60 4.63
C LEU A 373 6.12 -52.44 3.42
N GLN A 374 7.33 -52.27 2.93
CA GLN A 374 7.90 -53.06 1.85
C GLN A 374 9.01 -53.93 2.45
N VAL A 375 8.81 -55.25 2.47
CA VAL A 375 9.78 -56.21 3.02
C VAL A 375 10.25 -57.18 1.94
N THR A 376 11.31 -57.94 2.20
CA THR A 376 11.74 -59.01 1.28
C THR A 376 10.86 -60.25 1.49
N PHE A 377 10.57 -60.99 0.41
CA PHE A 377 9.90 -62.30 0.52
C PHE A 377 10.63 -63.21 1.52
N GLY A 378 9.88 -63.92 2.35
CA GLY A 378 10.37 -64.81 3.40
C GLY A 378 10.82 -64.12 4.70
N THR A 379 10.65 -62.80 4.81
CA THR A 379 11.00 -62.05 6.04
C THR A 379 10.10 -62.48 7.19
N ASN A 380 10.69 -62.81 8.34
CA ASN A 380 9.94 -63.03 9.57
C ASN A 380 9.61 -61.70 10.25
N ILE A 381 8.34 -61.50 10.58
CA ILE A 381 7.84 -60.33 11.29
C ILE A 381 7.16 -60.77 12.59
N LEU A 382 7.27 -59.95 13.63
CA LEU A 382 6.53 -60.12 14.88
C LEU A 382 5.41 -59.09 14.91
N VAL A 383 4.16 -59.55 15.01
CA VAL A 383 2.97 -58.69 15.01
C VAL A 383 2.27 -58.75 16.36
N SER A 384 1.65 -57.64 16.77
CA SER A 384 0.82 -57.61 17.99
C SER A 384 -0.28 -56.55 17.91
N ASP A 385 -1.42 -56.82 18.53
CA ASP A 385 -2.48 -55.83 18.80
C ASP A 385 -2.17 -55.13 20.12
N ASN A 386 -1.81 -53.84 20.06
CA ASN A 386 -1.46 -53.06 21.25
C ASN A 386 -2.62 -52.90 22.26
N ARG A 387 -3.83 -53.34 21.90
CA ARG A 387 -5.03 -53.31 22.74
C ARG A 387 -5.27 -54.62 23.48
N ARG A 388 -4.56 -55.70 23.13
CA ARG A 388 -4.76 -57.05 23.67
C ARG A 388 -3.46 -57.59 24.26
N ALA A 389 -3.51 -58.03 25.51
CA ALA A 389 -2.36 -58.69 26.13
C ALA A 389 -2.10 -60.05 25.47
N ASN A 390 -0.83 -60.43 25.32
CA ASN A 390 -0.38 -61.71 24.76
C ASN A 390 -0.88 -61.98 23.33
N SER A 391 -1.01 -60.95 22.49
CA SER A 391 -1.41 -61.06 21.09
C SER A 391 -0.23 -61.16 20.12
N GLU A 392 0.96 -61.52 20.61
CA GLU A 392 2.17 -61.58 19.79
C GLU A 392 2.15 -62.82 18.88
N GLU A 393 2.33 -62.60 17.57
CA GLU A 393 2.37 -63.66 16.57
C GLU A 393 3.57 -63.45 15.63
N MET A 394 4.30 -64.53 15.35
CA MET A 394 5.37 -64.51 14.36
C MET A 394 4.84 -64.99 13.02
N ILE A 395 4.98 -64.15 11.99
CA ILE A 395 4.50 -64.43 10.64
C ILE A 395 5.71 -64.42 9.69
N GLN A 396 5.81 -65.43 8.83
CA GLN A 396 6.73 -65.41 7.70
C GLN A 396 6.02 -64.81 6.49
N VAL A 397 6.56 -63.71 5.94
CA VAL A 397 5.91 -62.96 4.85
C VAL A 397 6.18 -63.64 3.51
N GLU A 398 5.23 -64.44 3.05
CA GLU A 398 5.28 -65.13 1.74
C GLU A 398 4.42 -64.46 0.67
N GLY A 399 3.66 -63.44 1.04
CA GLY A 399 2.77 -62.72 0.14
C GLY A 399 2.24 -61.45 0.79
N ILE A 400 1.34 -60.75 0.09
CA ILE A 400 0.68 -59.58 0.64
C ILE A 400 0.06 -59.96 1.98
N THR A 401 0.50 -59.30 3.04
CA THR A 401 0.06 -59.58 4.40
C THR A 401 -0.66 -58.36 4.93
N VAL A 402 -1.89 -58.54 5.43
CA VAL A 402 -2.67 -57.47 6.06
C VAL A 402 -2.85 -57.81 7.54
N ILE A 403 -2.37 -56.92 8.40
CA ILE A 403 -2.43 -57.04 9.85
C ILE A 403 -3.53 -56.10 10.32
N ASP A 404 -4.73 -56.66 10.48
CA ASP A 404 -5.93 -55.96 10.89
C ASP A 404 -6.84 -56.82 11.79
N THR A 405 -7.92 -56.20 12.28
CA THR A 405 -8.94 -56.84 13.12
C THR A 405 -10.32 -56.46 12.58
N GLU A 406 -11.37 -57.22 12.92
CA GLU A 406 -12.74 -56.93 12.45
C GLU A 406 -13.21 -55.50 12.77
N ASP A 407 -12.70 -54.85 13.81
CA ASP A 407 -13.07 -53.47 14.15
C ASP A 407 -12.09 -52.41 13.61
N ARG A 408 -11.07 -52.83 12.85
CA ARG A 408 -9.99 -51.98 12.30
C ARG A 408 -9.49 -52.45 10.95
N VAL A 409 -10.36 -52.60 9.98
CA VAL A 409 -9.97 -52.91 8.59
C VAL A 409 -9.45 -51.67 7.89
N LEU A 410 -8.58 -51.85 6.89
CA LEU A 410 -8.00 -50.77 6.11
C LEU A 410 -8.83 -50.51 4.84
N VAL A 411 -9.04 -49.23 4.55
CA VAL A 411 -9.80 -48.75 3.40
C VAL A 411 -9.03 -47.65 2.67
N ASN A 412 -8.94 -47.76 1.35
CA ASN A 412 -8.59 -46.66 0.46
C ASN A 412 -9.82 -46.23 -0.34
N VAL A 413 -10.01 -44.92 -0.49
CA VAL A 413 -11.10 -44.34 -1.28
C VAL A 413 -10.53 -43.43 -2.36
N TYR A 414 -10.93 -43.68 -3.60
CA TYR A 414 -10.40 -42.97 -4.77
C TYR A 414 -11.50 -42.31 -5.62
N SER A 415 -11.11 -41.25 -6.32
CA SER A 415 -11.89 -40.65 -7.40
C SER A 415 -10.97 -39.95 -8.41
N LYS A 416 -11.49 -39.70 -9.63
CA LYS A 416 -10.73 -38.98 -10.67
C LYS A 416 -10.58 -37.48 -10.39
N ASP A 417 -11.57 -36.88 -9.74
CA ASP A 417 -11.52 -35.51 -9.21
C ASP A 417 -11.42 -35.54 -7.67
N VAL A 418 -11.26 -34.37 -7.04
CA VAL A 418 -11.34 -34.24 -5.57
C VAL A 418 -12.82 -34.14 -5.15
N TYR A 419 -13.22 -35.01 -4.23
CA TYR A 419 -14.55 -35.03 -3.60
C TYR A 419 -14.41 -35.08 -2.08
N GLU A 420 -15.33 -34.42 -1.39
CA GLU A 420 -15.56 -34.67 0.04
C GLU A 420 -16.15 -36.08 0.18
N VAL A 421 -15.61 -36.87 1.11
CA VAL A 421 -16.04 -38.25 1.34
C VAL A 421 -16.63 -38.38 2.73
N TYR A 422 -17.80 -39.01 2.79
CA TYR A 422 -18.47 -39.35 4.03
C TYR A 422 -18.59 -40.87 4.16
N TRP A 423 -18.24 -41.40 5.34
CA TRP A 423 -18.40 -42.79 5.74
C TRP A 423 -19.44 -42.86 6.85
N ASP A 424 -20.55 -43.54 6.62
CA ASP A 424 -21.70 -43.58 7.54
C ASP A 424 -22.16 -42.19 8.02
N ASP A 425 -22.27 -41.25 7.06
CA ASP A 425 -22.61 -39.83 7.28
C ASP A 425 -21.55 -38.98 8.01
N GLU A 426 -20.40 -39.55 8.38
CA GLU A 426 -19.28 -38.80 8.97
C GLU A 426 -18.26 -38.39 7.90
N PHE A 427 -17.84 -37.13 7.88
CA PHE A 427 -16.80 -36.66 6.96
C PHE A 427 -15.44 -37.28 7.32
N ILE A 428 -14.85 -38.04 6.39
CA ILE A 428 -13.57 -38.72 6.60
C ILE A 428 -12.40 -38.07 5.85
N GLY A 429 -12.67 -37.14 4.94
CA GLY A 429 -11.63 -36.41 4.20
C GLY A 429 -11.97 -36.14 2.75
N ASN A 430 -10.97 -35.71 1.99
CA ASN A 430 -11.08 -35.49 0.55
C ASN A 430 -10.30 -36.58 -0.21
N THR A 431 -10.85 -37.07 -1.31
CA THR A 431 -10.15 -38.05 -2.15
C THR A 431 -8.86 -37.50 -2.79
N PRO A 432 -7.83 -38.35 -2.98
CA PRO A 432 -7.74 -39.75 -2.54
C PRO A 432 -7.48 -39.88 -1.03
N ILE A 433 -8.14 -40.86 -0.39
CA ILE A 433 -7.96 -41.19 1.03
C ILE A 433 -7.24 -42.53 1.12
N TYR A 434 -6.12 -42.58 1.85
CA TYR A 434 -5.34 -43.80 2.06
C TYR A 434 -5.41 -44.25 3.51
N PHE A 435 -5.51 -45.56 3.70
CA PHE A 435 -5.47 -46.25 4.99
C PHE A 435 -6.46 -45.69 6.03
N PHE A 436 -7.65 -45.28 5.57
CA PHE A 436 -8.77 -45.02 6.46
C PHE A 436 -9.10 -46.31 7.22
N VAL A 437 -9.35 -46.21 8.53
CA VAL A 437 -9.59 -47.37 9.40
C VAL A 437 -11.02 -47.35 9.89
N THR A 438 -11.72 -48.47 9.70
CA THR A 438 -13.12 -48.65 10.11
C THR A 438 -13.39 -50.09 10.54
N SER A 439 -14.63 -50.43 10.90
CA SER A 439 -15.05 -51.81 11.12
C SER A 439 -15.29 -52.56 9.82
N ALA A 440 -15.25 -53.89 9.87
CA ALA A 440 -15.74 -54.76 8.82
C ALA A 440 -17.27 -54.75 8.78
N GLY A 441 -17.83 -54.99 7.59
CA GLY A 441 -19.26 -55.03 7.32
C GLY A 441 -19.70 -53.98 6.30
N LYS A 442 -21.02 -53.79 6.22
CA LYS A 442 -21.64 -52.88 5.27
C LYS A 442 -21.65 -51.45 5.78
N HIS A 443 -21.13 -50.55 4.96
CA HIS A 443 -21.01 -49.13 5.26
C HIS A 443 -21.55 -48.27 4.13
N LYS A 444 -22.04 -47.09 4.47
CA LYS A 444 -22.48 -46.10 3.49
C LYS A 444 -21.32 -45.20 3.13
N LEU A 445 -20.98 -45.16 1.84
CA LEU A 445 -19.93 -44.32 1.28
C LEU A 445 -20.56 -43.26 0.36
N THR A 446 -20.37 -41.99 0.69
CA THR A 446 -20.99 -40.86 -0.02
C THR A 446 -19.92 -39.88 -0.51
N PHE A 447 -20.00 -39.47 -1.77
CA PHE A 447 -19.15 -38.46 -2.40
C PHE A 447 -19.92 -37.15 -2.59
N VAL A 448 -19.36 -36.03 -2.15
CA VAL A 448 -19.96 -34.69 -2.22
C VAL A 448 -19.02 -33.72 -2.94
N ARG A 449 -19.59 -32.84 -3.78
CA ARG A 449 -18.86 -31.75 -4.43
C ARG A 449 -19.70 -30.50 -4.40
N ASN A 450 -19.13 -29.40 -3.88
CA ASN A 450 -19.82 -28.10 -3.75
C ASN A 450 -21.17 -28.22 -3.00
N GLY A 451 -21.21 -29.03 -1.95
CA GLY A 451 -22.43 -29.28 -1.17
C GLY A 451 -23.48 -30.17 -1.85
N LEU A 452 -23.24 -30.64 -3.07
CA LEU A 452 -24.12 -31.56 -3.78
C LEU A 452 -23.61 -33.00 -3.66
N LYS A 453 -24.50 -33.92 -3.26
CA LYS A 453 -24.24 -35.36 -3.25
C LYS A 453 -24.11 -35.86 -4.68
N VAL A 454 -22.93 -36.38 -5.04
CA VAL A 454 -22.59 -36.82 -6.40
C VAL A 454 -22.76 -38.32 -6.58
N ASN A 455 -22.41 -39.11 -5.56
CA ASN A 455 -22.60 -40.55 -5.56
C ASN A 455 -22.83 -41.02 -4.11
N GLU A 456 -23.63 -42.07 -3.95
CA GLU A 456 -23.79 -42.79 -2.69
C GLU A 456 -23.92 -44.27 -2.99
N GLN A 457 -23.17 -45.08 -2.24
CA GLN A 457 -23.16 -46.53 -2.40
C GLN A 457 -22.99 -47.23 -1.05
N ILE A 458 -23.55 -48.44 -0.95
CA ILE A 458 -23.27 -49.34 0.16
C ILE A 458 -22.09 -50.22 -0.23
N VAL A 459 -21.02 -50.13 0.54
CA VAL A 459 -19.79 -50.91 0.35
C VAL A 459 -19.63 -51.92 1.47
N ASP A 460 -18.96 -53.04 1.21
CA ASP A 460 -18.70 -54.08 2.20
C ASP A 460 -17.19 -54.13 2.47
N ALA A 461 -16.78 -53.68 3.66
CA ALA A 461 -15.38 -53.71 4.07
C ALA A 461 -15.10 -55.02 4.80
N VAL A 462 -14.05 -55.74 4.42
CA VAL A 462 -13.73 -57.05 4.99
C VAL A 462 -12.33 -57.07 5.57
N GLN A 463 -12.14 -57.89 6.60
CA GLN A 463 -10.85 -58.10 7.27
C GLN A 463 -9.89 -58.89 6.36
N GLY A 464 -8.58 -58.68 6.54
CA GLY A 464 -7.53 -59.46 5.91
C GLY A 464 -7.14 -58.97 4.51
N GLN A 465 -7.67 -57.82 4.09
CA GLN A 465 -7.31 -57.18 2.82
C GLN A 465 -7.31 -55.65 2.92
N LEU A 466 -6.66 -54.99 1.97
CA LEU A 466 -6.88 -53.58 1.72
C LEU A 466 -8.17 -53.41 0.92
N ASN A 467 -9.19 -52.79 1.51
CA ASN A 467 -10.46 -52.53 0.84
C ASN A 467 -10.32 -51.28 -0.03
N GLU A 468 -10.45 -51.42 -1.35
CA GLU A 468 -10.31 -50.30 -2.28
C GLU A 468 -11.66 -49.93 -2.89
N PHE A 469 -12.20 -48.77 -2.51
CA PHE A 469 -13.44 -48.23 -3.06
C PHE A 469 -13.18 -47.06 -3.98
N ARG A 470 -13.98 -46.95 -5.03
CA ARG A 470 -13.84 -45.93 -6.07
C ARG A 470 -15.18 -45.26 -6.29
N GLN A 471 -15.15 -43.99 -6.64
CA GLN A 471 -16.32 -43.35 -7.21
C GLN A 471 -16.62 -44.03 -8.56
N SER A 472 -17.78 -44.68 -8.63
CA SER A 472 -18.37 -45.18 -9.88
C SER A 472 -19.37 -44.15 -10.41
N PHE A 473 -19.37 -43.93 -11.72
CA PHE A 473 -20.41 -43.14 -12.41
C PHE A 473 -21.57 -44.03 -12.82
#